data_AF-A0AAJ5VTJ0-F1
#
_entry.id   AF-A0AAJ5VTJ0-F1
#
_cell.length_a   1.000
_cell.length_b   1.000
_cell.length_c   1.000
_cell.angle_alpha   90.00
_cell.angle_beta   90.00
_cell.angle_gamma   90.00
#
_symmetry.space_group_name_H-M   'P 1'
#
loop_
_entity.id
_entity.type
_entity.pdbx_description
1 polymer ?
#
loop_
_entity_poly.entity_id
_entity_poly.type
_entity_poly.pdbx_seq_one_letter_code
_entity_poly.pdbx_strand_id
1 'polypeptide(L)'
;MSTELALFDHAKEALAAAVRFDEVQSIRSAAEQAKAYARIARDRKMMADAQEIIARAERKLGIMLRQAKGDGLLSQGGRPSAERSNVSEPETGADEEPVFDNTPFTLSDIGVDKKLSSRAQRSAEMADDEFEAAVTAKREQTLSADAAVVSPPKVHRAPAAPKAPVVKSLGEEEWHRFAFSVIALSMASDRVSSEAILLMAESRGIVELDGDTIDFTPEAMKAMGPLGEIALRAIEGDFENTPEGSGTAREASGGQPLPSNGDIGDLQHGTQSAPRPHPSEPLSTEEADVIIRAGYMADPPASVSSLADAIGRPCNKAYVRNRARVMKISDPENQRSAASAFATALNASRKAGDA
;
A
#
# COMPACT_ATOMS: atom_id res chain seq x y z
N MET A 1 -11.89 33.44 24.23
CA MET A 1 -11.93 32.69 22.95
C MET A 1 -11.92 31.22 23.26
N SER A 2 -12.77 30.40 22.63
CA SER A 2 -12.67 28.95 22.75
C SER A 2 -11.41 28.46 22.03
N THR A 3 -10.79 27.40 22.53
CA THR A 3 -9.53 26.83 22.01
C THR A 3 -9.60 26.46 20.52
N GLU A 4 -10.76 25.99 20.04
CA GLU A 4 -11.00 25.66 18.63
C GLU A 4 -10.89 26.86 17.69
N LEU A 5 -11.46 28.01 18.07
CA LEU A 5 -11.41 29.22 17.25
C LEU A 5 -9.96 29.72 17.15
N ALA A 6 -9.21 29.64 18.25
CA ALA A 6 -7.80 30.01 18.26
C ALA A 6 -6.94 29.12 17.34
N LEU A 7 -7.22 27.82 17.28
CA LEU A 7 -6.52 26.90 16.37
C LEU A 7 -6.84 27.16 14.90
N PHE A 8 -8.10 27.48 14.60
CA PHE A 8 -8.52 27.83 13.24
C PHE A 8 -7.89 29.14 12.77
N ASP A 9 -7.89 30.18 13.61
CA ASP A 9 -7.26 31.46 13.30
C ASP A 9 -5.75 31.30 13.11
N HIS A 10 -5.09 30.53 13.99
CA HIS A 10 -3.67 30.20 13.84
C HIS A 10 -3.38 29.45 12.53
N ALA A 11 -4.25 28.53 12.10
CA ALA A 11 -4.09 27.84 10.82
C ALA A 11 -4.20 28.80 9.63
N LYS A 12 -5.08 29.82 9.70
CA LYS A 12 -5.18 30.87 8.68
C LYS A 12 -3.93 31.75 8.65
N GLU A 13 -3.42 32.14 9.81
CA GLU A 13 -2.19 32.92 9.93
C GLU A 13 -0.98 32.15 9.41
N ALA A 14 -0.83 30.88 9.80
CA ALA A 14 0.23 30.00 9.29
C ALA A 14 0.13 29.84 7.76
N LEU A 15 -1.09 29.69 7.23
CA LEU A 15 -1.28 29.60 5.79
C LEU A 15 -0.93 30.91 5.09
N ALA A 16 -1.26 32.07 5.67
CA ALA A 16 -0.88 33.36 5.13
C ALA A 16 0.64 33.56 5.12
N ALA A 17 1.33 33.12 6.19
CA ALA A 17 2.78 33.22 6.35
C ALA A 17 3.59 32.24 5.50
N ALA A 18 3.01 31.10 5.08
CA ALA A 18 3.72 30.10 4.29
C ALA A 18 4.28 30.68 2.98
N VAL A 19 5.59 30.52 2.72
CA VAL A 19 6.24 31.02 1.49
C VAL A 19 6.65 29.86 0.60
N ARG A 20 6.75 28.65 1.15
CA ARG A 20 7.20 27.45 0.43
C ARG A 20 6.06 26.47 0.13
N PHE A 21 6.27 25.65 -0.91
CA PHE A 21 5.28 24.65 -1.36
C PHE A 21 5.01 23.57 -0.30
N ASP A 22 6.06 23.10 0.37
CA ASP A 22 6.00 22.08 1.43
C ASP A 22 5.21 22.57 2.65
N GLU A 23 5.37 23.84 3.05
CA GLU A 23 4.61 24.47 4.14
C GLU A 23 3.10 24.48 3.83
N VAL A 24 2.72 24.94 2.63
CA VAL A 24 1.31 24.95 2.19
C VAL A 24 0.74 23.54 2.15
N GLN A 25 1.52 22.57 1.66
CA GLN A 25 1.10 21.17 1.60
C GLN A 25 0.95 20.55 3.00
N SER A 26 1.84 20.86 3.92
CA SER A 26 1.76 20.40 5.32
C SER A 26 0.49 20.89 5.99
N ILE A 27 0.17 22.18 5.85
CA ILE A 27 -1.06 22.79 6.39
C ILE A 27 -2.31 22.15 5.76
N ARG A 28 -2.32 21.98 4.43
CA ARG A 28 -3.41 21.31 3.72
C ARG A 28 -3.63 19.89 4.23
N SER A 29 -2.55 19.12 4.40
CA SER A 29 -2.61 17.72 4.85
C SER A 29 -3.10 17.61 6.29
N ALA A 30 -2.66 18.52 7.17
CA ALA A 30 -3.18 18.62 8.54
C ALA A 30 -4.68 18.95 8.56
N ALA A 31 -5.15 19.85 7.67
CA ALA A 31 -6.56 20.16 7.53
C ALA A 31 -7.38 18.99 6.95
N GLU A 32 -6.83 18.21 6.01
CA GLU A 32 -7.46 16.97 5.53
C GLU A 32 -7.64 15.94 6.65
N GLN A 33 -6.64 15.78 7.52
CA GLN A 33 -6.74 14.93 8.71
C GLN A 33 -7.81 15.46 9.67
N ALA A 34 -7.79 16.76 9.98
CA ALA A 34 -8.81 17.40 10.82
C ALA A 34 -10.23 17.18 10.28
N LYS A 35 -10.43 17.30 8.96
CA LYS A 35 -11.71 17.03 8.31
C LYS A 35 -12.15 15.57 8.45
N ALA A 36 -11.21 14.62 8.34
CA ALA A 36 -11.50 13.21 8.52
C ALA A 36 -11.93 12.91 9.97
N TYR A 37 -11.23 13.46 10.96
CA TYR A 37 -11.62 13.35 12.37
C TYR A 37 -12.97 14.00 12.64
N ALA A 38 -13.21 15.21 12.12
CA ALA A 38 -14.48 15.91 12.25
C ALA A 38 -15.64 15.08 11.68
N ARG A 39 -15.42 14.35 10.57
CA ARG A 39 -16.40 13.44 9.99
C ARG A 39 -16.73 12.26 10.92
N ILE A 40 -15.72 11.68 11.57
CA ILE A 40 -15.91 10.57 12.52
C ILE A 40 -16.65 11.08 13.77
N ALA A 41 -16.24 12.24 14.29
CA ALA A 41 -16.84 12.89 15.45
C ALA A 41 -18.23 13.53 15.17
N ARG A 42 -18.66 13.58 13.90
CA ARG A 42 -19.86 14.30 13.43
C ARG A 42 -19.85 15.80 13.80
N ASP A 43 -18.67 16.38 13.95
CA ASP A 43 -18.50 17.81 14.18
C ASP A 43 -18.52 18.57 12.85
N ARG A 44 -19.65 19.21 12.54
CA ARG A 44 -19.79 19.98 11.30
C ARG A 44 -19.02 21.29 11.31
N LYS A 45 -18.83 21.89 12.48
CA LYS A 45 -18.11 23.16 12.59
C LYS A 45 -16.65 22.94 12.27
N MET A 46 -16.02 21.94 12.91
CA MET A 46 -14.66 21.53 12.61
C MET A 46 -14.51 21.06 11.16
N MET A 47 -15.53 20.39 10.60
CA MET A 47 -15.52 19.98 9.19
C MET A 47 -15.55 21.17 8.23
N ALA A 48 -16.37 22.19 8.53
CA ALA A 48 -16.47 23.42 7.74
C ALA A 48 -15.19 24.25 7.83
N ASP A 49 -14.62 24.39 9.03
CA ASP A 49 -13.34 25.05 9.30
C ASP A 49 -12.20 24.38 8.53
N ALA A 50 -12.06 23.06 8.64
CA ALA A 50 -11.04 22.30 7.92
C ALA A 50 -11.21 22.41 6.40
N GLN A 51 -12.45 22.37 5.89
CA GLN A 51 -12.73 22.50 4.46
C GLN A 51 -12.35 23.90 3.92
N GLU A 52 -12.56 24.94 4.70
CA GLU A 52 -12.15 26.31 4.36
C GLU A 52 -10.62 26.43 4.28
N ILE A 53 -9.88 25.86 5.25
CA ILE A 53 -8.41 25.83 5.21
C ILE A 53 -7.89 25.07 3.99
N ILE A 54 -8.47 23.90 3.68
CA ILE A 54 -8.08 23.12 2.49
C ILE A 54 -8.30 23.95 1.21
N ALA A 55 -9.46 24.60 1.06
CA ALA A 55 -9.77 25.39 -0.12
C ALA A 55 -8.79 26.56 -0.30
N ARG A 56 -8.48 27.29 0.79
CA ARG A 56 -7.52 28.38 0.75
C ARG A 56 -6.09 27.90 0.49
N ALA A 57 -5.69 26.77 1.07
CA ALA A 57 -4.37 26.19 0.82
C ALA A 57 -4.22 25.74 -0.63
N GLU A 58 -5.24 25.13 -1.22
CA GLU A 58 -5.26 24.77 -2.64
C GLU A 58 -5.18 26.02 -3.55
N ARG A 59 -5.89 27.10 -3.21
CA ARG A 59 -5.78 28.35 -3.95
C ARG A 59 -4.39 28.96 -3.89
N LYS A 60 -3.82 29.08 -2.68
CA LYS A 60 -2.46 29.60 -2.47
C LYS A 60 -1.43 28.77 -3.24
N LEU A 61 -1.53 27.45 -3.14
CA LEU A 61 -0.70 26.52 -3.91
C LEU A 61 -0.81 26.79 -5.42
N GLY A 62 -2.02 27.01 -5.93
CA GLY A 62 -2.27 27.31 -7.33
C GLY A 62 -1.64 28.63 -7.80
N ILE A 63 -1.68 29.66 -6.96
CA ILE A 63 -1.03 30.96 -7.23
C ILE A 63 0.48 30.76 -7.33
N MET A 64 1.08 30.08 -6.35
CA MET A 64 2.53 29.79 -6.33
C MET A 64 2.97 28.95 -7.55
N LEU A 65 2.17 27.95 -7.93
CA LEU A 65 2.46 27.13 -9.11
C LEU A 65 2.37 27.94 -10.41
N ARG A 66 1.41 28.86 -10.52
CA ARG A 66 1.28 29.75 -11.68
C ARG A 66 2.43 30.74 -11.77
N GLN A 67 2.85 31.30 -10.64
CA GLN A 67 4.02 32.17 -10.57
C GLN A 67 5.29 31.41 -10.98
N ALA A 68 5.57 30.25 -10.38
CA ALA A 68 6.72 29.42 -10.75
C ALA A 68 6.72 29.00 -12.22
N LYS A 69 5.53 28.78 -12.81
CA LYS A 69 5.38 28.52 -14.25
C LYS A 69 5.67 29.75 -15.10
N GLY A 70 5.24 30.94 -14.66
CA GLY A 70 5.53 32.22 -15.32
C GLY A 70 7.02 32.58 -15.30
N ASP A 71 7.69 32.26 -14.20
CA ASP A 71 9.13 32.48 -13.99
C ASP A 71 10.01 31.43 -14.69
N GLY A 72 9.40 30.43 -15.35
CA GLY A 72 10.12 29.35 -16.04
C GLY A 72 10.76 28.31 -15.11
N LEU A 73 10.51 28.39 -13.80
CA LEU A 73 11.07 27.49 -12.79
C LEU A 73 10.39 26.11 -12.77
N LEU A 74 9.14 26.02 -13.26
CA LEU A 74 8.38 24.77 -13.33
C LEU A 74 8.49 24.12 -14.71
N SER A 75 8.86 22.83 -14.74
CA SER A 75 8.91 22.04 -15.97
C SER A 75 7.56 22.04 -16.69
N GLN A 76 7.54 22.44 -17.97
CA GLN A 76 6.30 22.63 -18.73
C GLN A 76 5.57 21.33 -19.09
N GLY A 77 6.17 20.16 -18.83
CA GLY A 77 5.55 18.87 -19.09
C GLY A 77 5.33 18.64 -20.60
N GLY A 78 6.23 17.86 -21.19
CA GLY A 78 6.12 17.36 -22.56
C GLY A 78 7.01 16.12 -22.69
N ARG A 79 6.75 15.27 -23.70
CA ARG A 79 7.77 14.31 -24.16
C ARG A 79 9.02 15.16 -24.45
N PRO A 80 10.22 14.82 -23.94
CA PRO A 80 11.40 15.56 -24.35
C PRO A 80 11.41 15.57 -25.87
N SER A 81 11.30 16.75 -26.48
CA SER A 81 11.74 16.86 -27.87
C SER A 81 13.18 16.39 -27.83
N ALA A 82 13.55 15.48 -28.74
CA ALA A 82 14.94 15.06 -28.88
C ALA A 82 15.89 16.27 -29.09
N GLU A 83 15.36 17.46 -29.40
CA GLU A 83 16.10 18.72 -29.48
C GLU A 83 16.38 19.42 -28.13
N ARG A 84 15.74 19.01 -27.02
CA ARG A 84 15.99 19.59 -25.68
C ARG A 84 16.42 18.58 -24.63
N SER A 85 16.61 17.32 -25.02
CA SER A 85 17.49 16.46 -24.22
C SER A 85 18.90 16.96 -24.45
N ASN A 86 19.51 17.59 -23.45
CA ASN A 86 20.96 17.74 -23.32
C ASN A 86 21.63 16.36 -23.10
N VAL A 87 21.27 15.39 -23.95
CA VAL A 87 21.86 14.05 -24.09
C VAL A 87 22.37 13.91 -25.52
N SER A 88 22.89 14.99 -26.07
CA SER A 88 23.76 14.99 -27.25
C SER A 88 24.80 16.08 -26.99
N GLU A 89 26.07 15.73 -27.12
CA GLU A 89 27.29 16.54 -26.88
C GLU A 89 27.80 16.56 -25.42
N PRO A 90 28.99 16.00 -25.14
CA PRO A 90 29.79 16.47 -24.03
C PRO A 90 30.33 17.85 -24.42
N GLU A 91 29.58 18.91 -24.14
CA GLU A 91 30.20 20.24 -24.04
C GLU A 91 31.16 20.19 -22.86
N THR A 92 32.40 19.85 -23.22
CA THR A 92 33.58 20.02 -22.40
C THR A 92 33.80 21.53 -22.33
N GLY A 93 33.00 22.20 -21.50
CA GLY A 93 33.22 23.58 -21.10
C GLY A 93 34.48 23.60 -20.27
N ALA A 94 35.56 24.09 -20.87
CA ALA A 94 36.80 24.37 -20.19
C ALA A 94 36.56 25.35 -19.02
N ASP A 95 37.17 25.01 -17.89
CA ASP A 95 37.70 25.86 -16.82
C ASP A 95 36.86 27.07 -16.33
N GLU A 96 36.53 27.01 -15.03
CA GLU A 96 36.13 28.13 -14.17
C GLU A 96 34.72 28.72 -14.34
N GLU A 97 33.68 27.91 -14.07
CA GLU A 97 32.49 28.30 -13.28
C GLU A 97 31.51 27.11 -13.23
N PRO A 98 30.96 26.71 -12.06
CA PRO A 98 29.92 25.69 -12.03
C PRO A 98 28.69 26.23 -12.76
N VAL A 99 28.31 25.59 -13.87
CA VAL A 99 27.02 25.81 -14.53
C VAL A 99 25.96 25.53 -13.47
N PHE A 100 25.34 26.60 -12.93
CA PHE A 100 24.17 26.44 -12.07
C PHE A 100 23.12 25.70 -12.90
N ASP A 101 22.81 24.49 -12.47
CA ASP A 101 21.85 23.60 -13.10
C ASP A 101 20.46 24.26 -12.97
N ASN A 102 20.13 25.17 -13.90
CA ASN A 102 18.84 25.87 -14.01
C ASN A 102 17.76 24.92 -14.54
N THR A 103 17.83 23.64 -14.18
CA THR A 103 16.83 22.64 -14.57
C THR A 103 15.52 22.99 -13.86
N PRO A 104 14.42 23.22 -14.62
CA PRO A 104 13.13 23.49 -14.02
C PRO A 104 12.70 22.31 -13.14
N PHE A 105 12.27 22.57 -11.91
CA PHE A 105 11.80 21.51 -11.03
C PHE A 105 10.46 20.95 -11.52
N THR A 106 10.19 19.69 -11.21
CA THR A 106 8.94 19.00 -11.55
C THR A 106 7.92 19.10 -10.41
N LEU A 107 6.66 18.82 -10.72
CA LEU A 107 5.60 18.74 -9.69
C LEU A 107 5.91 17.68 -8.62
N SER A 108 6.59 16.59 -9.01
CA SER A 108 6.98 15.52 -8.09
C SER A 108 8.04 15.99 -7.10
N ASP A 109 8.96 16.86 -7.51
CA ASP A 109 10.05 17.36 -6.66
C ASP A 109 9.53 18.22 -5.50
N ILE A 110 8.40 18.90 -5.72
CA ILE A 110 7.69 19.67 -4.67
C ILE A 110 6.59 18.88 -3.97
N GLY A 111 6.49 17.56 -4.21
CA GLY A 111 5.53 16.67 -3.57
C GLY A 111 4.08 16.83 -4.03
N VAL A 112 3.80 17.57 -5.12
CA VAL A 112 2.43 17.87 -5.56
C VAL A 112 1.99 16.91 -6.67
N ASP A 113 0.88 16.21 -6.45
CA ASP A 113 0.31 15.35 -7.49
C ASP A 113 -0.34 16.16 -8.63
N LYS A 114 -0.41 15.56 -9.83
CA LYS A 114 -0.96 16.22 -11.03
C LYS A 114 -2.42 16.66 -10.89
N LYS A 115 -3.25 15.90 -10.16
CA LYS A 115 -4.68 16.22 -9.95
C LYS A 115 -4.83 17.36 -8.95
N LEU A 116 -4.01 17.38 -7.89
CA LEU A 116 -3.94 18.49 -6.96
C LEU A 116 -3.47 19.76 -7.66
N SER A 117 -2.38 19.70 -8.44
CA SER A 117 -1.88 20.82 -9.23
C SER A 117 -2.97 21.40 -10.15
N SER A 118 -3.69 20.55 -10.89
CA SER A 118 -4.77 21.00 -11.76
C SER A 118 -5.93 21.67 -11.01
N ARG A 119 -6.35 21.12 -9.85
CA ARG A 119 -7.41 21.72 -9.03
C ARG A 119 -6.97 23.05 -8.41
N ALA A 120 -5.75 23.08 -7.88
CA ALA A 120 -5.13 24.26 -7.28
C ALA A 120 -5.05 25.41 -8.29
N GLN A 121 -4.55 25.15 -9.51
CA GLN A 121 -4.46 26.15 -10.57
C GLN A 121 -5.83 26.68 -11.00
N ARG A 122 -6.87 25.83 -11.10
CA ARG A 122 -8.25 26.28 -11.35
C ARG A 122 -8.80 27.14 -10.21
N SER A 123 -8.47 26.83 -8.96
CA SER A 123 -8.89 27.64 -7.82
C SER A 123 -8.19 29.00 -7.79
N ALA A 124 -6.94 29.07 -8.28
CA ALA A 124 -6.17 30.30 -8.43
C ALA A 124 -6.61 31.14 -9.64
N GLU A 125 -7.30 30.55 -10.61
CA GLU A 125 -7.89 31.24 -11.76
C GLU A 125 -9.13 32.06 -11.41
N MET A 126 -9.85 31.67 -10.37
CA MET A 126 -11.05 32.37 -9.92
C MET A 126 -10.69 33.76 -9.39
N ALA A 127 -11.56 34.74 -9.66
CA ALA A 127 -11.47 36.06 -9.04
C ALA A 127 -11.61 35.96 -7.52
N ASP A 128 -11.02 36.91 -6.78
CA ASP A 128 -11.03 36.90 -5.31
C ASP A 128 -12.45 36.88 -4.74
N ASP A 129 -13.33 37.73 -5.25
CA ASP A 129 -14.72 37.81 -4.80
C ASP A 129 -15.50 36.52 -5.08
N GLU A 130 -15.28 35.91 -6.26
CA GLU A 130 -15.91 34.65 -6.64
C GLU A 130 -15.44 33.50 -5.75
N PHE A 131 -14.15 33.47 -5.42
CA PHE A 131 -13.59 32.46 -4.55
C PHE A 131 -14.11 32.60 -3.11
N GLU A 132 -14.10 33.79 -2.53
CA GLU A 132 -14.60 34.00 -1.16
C GLU A 132 -16.11 33.71 -1.07
N ALA A 133 -16.89 34.06 -2.11
CA ALA A 133 -18.30 33.67 -2.21
C ALA A 133 -18.46 32.14 -2.26
N ALA A 134 -17.65 31.45 -3.07
CA ALA A 134 -17.70 29.98 -3.19
C ALA A 134 -17.28 29.26 -1.89
N VAL A 135 -16.28 29.78 -1.18
CA VAL A 135 -15.85 29.26 0.12
C VAL A 135 -16.94 29.46 1.17
N THR A 136 -17.53 30.66 1.23
CA THR A 136 -18.61 30.98 2.15
C THR A 136 -19.83 30.12 1.90
N ALA A 137 -20.27 29.99 0.65
CA ALA A 137 -21.40 29.14 0.27
C ALA A 137 -21.17 27.66 0.63
N LYS A 138 -19.95 27.13 0.42
CA LYS A 138 -19.60 25.77 0.84
C LYS A 138 -19.57 25.60 2.35
N ARG A 139 -19.10 26.61 3.08
CA ARG A 139 -19.08 26.62 4.55
C ARG A 139 -20.51 26.58 5.08
N GLU A 140 -21.37 27.47 4.60
CA GLU A 140 -22.79 27.53 4.95
C GLU A 140 -23.51 26.22 4.59
N GLN A 141 -23.23 25.63 3.43
CA GLN A 141 -23.79 24.33 3.04
C GLN A 141 -23.37 23.22 4.02
N THR A 142 -22.11 23.22 4.45
CA THR A 142 -21.58 22.20 5.39
C THR A 142 -22.22 22.35 6.76
N LEU A 143 -22.45 23.59 7.23
CA LEU A 143 -23.12 23.88 8.49
C LEU A 143 -24.62 23.59 8.43
N SER A 144 -25.27 23.97 7.33
CA SER A 144 -26.73 23.89 7.12
C SER A 144 -27.22 22.52 6.67
N ALA A 145 -26.35 21.53 6.50
CA ALA A 145 -26.74 20.16 6.11
C ALA A 145 -27.54 19.41 7.21
N ASP A 146 -28.26 20.12 8.08
CA ASP A 146 -29.34 19.60 8.90
C ASP A 146 -30.59 19.41 8.04
N ALA A 147 -31.28 18.29 8.22
CA ALA A 147 -32.51 17.93 7.51
C ALA A 147 -32.36 17.44 6.06
N ALA A 148 -31.48 16.46 5.82
CA ALA A 148 -32.05 15.24 5.27
C ALA A 148 -32.88 14.61 6.41
N VAL A 149 -34.15 15.00 6.45
CA VAL A 149 -35.27 14.23 7.00
C VAL A 149 -34.89 12.75 6.89
N VAL A 150 -35.04 11.96 7.96
CA VAL A 150 -35.37 10.54 7.78
C VAL A 150 -36.68 10.56 7.01
N SER A 151 -36.57 10.72 5.70
CA SER A 151 -37.68 10.52 4.80
C SER A 151 -37.96 9.04 5.01
N PRO A 152 -39.19 8.62 5.36
CA PRO A 152 -39.57 7.26 5.04
C PRO A 152 -39.17 7.07 3.57
N PRO A 153 -38.52 5.95 3.22
CA PRO A 153 -37.84 5.79 1.93
C PRO A 153 -38.74 6.33 0.84
N LYS A 154 -38.30 7.43 0.19
CA LYS A 154 -39.04 8.04 -0.91
C LYS A 154 -39.23 6.94 -1.94
N VAL A 155 -40.48 6.47 -2.07
CA VAL A 155 -40.88 5.61 -3.18
C VAL A 155 -40.73 6.46 -4.42
N HIS A 156 -39.57 6.35 -5.07
CA HIS A 156 -39.40 6.87 -6.40
C HIS A 156 -40.33 6.06 -7.31
N ARG A 157 -41.46 6.65 -7.72
CA ARG A 157 -42.11 6.23 -8.96
C ARG A 157 -41.15 6.62 -10.09
N ALA A 158 -40.28 5.68 -10.46
CA ALA A 158 -39.31 5.88 -11.52
C ALA A 158 -40.04 6.23 -12.84
N PRO A 159 -39.52 7.17 -13.66
CA PRO A 159 -39.86 7.18 -15.08
C PRO A 159 -39.48 5.81 -15.64
N ALA A 160 -40.31 5.27 -16.55
CA ALA A 160 -40.19 3.90 -17.04
C ALA A 160 -38.74 3.60 -17.47
N ALA A 161 -38.02 2.91 -16.60
CA ALA A 161 -36.68 2.44 -16.88
C ALA A 161 -36.75 1.48 -18.07
N PRO A 162 -35.72 1.41 -18.94
CA PRO A 162 -35.53 0.19 -19.70
C PRO A 162 -35.54 -0.95 -18.69
N LYS A 163 -36.39 -1.97 -18.89
CA LYS A 163 -36.57 -3.07 -17.95
C LYS A 163 -35.18 -3.52 -17.49
N ALA A 164 -34.85 -3.25 -16.23
CA ALA A 164 -33.63 -3.74 -15.63
C ALA A 164 -33.62 -5.26 -15.89
N PRO A 165 -32.51 -5.83 -16.39
CA PRO A 165 -32.44 -7.27 -16.51
C PRO A 165 -32.76 -7.82 -15.13
N VAL A 166 -33.74 -8.73 -15.06
CA VAL A 166 -34.05 -9.45 -13.83
C VAL A 166 -32.74 -10.12 -13.43
N VAL A 167 -32.07 -9.56 -12.43
CA VAL A 167 -30.87 -10.17 -11.87
C VAL A 167 -31.37 -11.45 -11.24
N LYS A 168 -31.12 -12.57 -11.93
CA LYS A 168 -31.39 -13.89 -11.37
C LYS A 168 -30.62 -13.95 -10.06
N SER A 169 -31.32 -14.22 -8.97
CA SER A 169 -30.65 -14.60 -7.73
C SER A 169 -29.74 -15.76 -8.07
N LEU A 170 -28.45 -15.62 -7.75
CA LEU A 170 -27.48 -16.71 -7.89
C LEU A 170 -28.07 -17.95 -7.21
N GLY A 171 -28.03 -19.08 -7.91
CA GLY A 171 -28.36 -20.36 -7.29
C GLY A 171 -27.48 -20.59 -6.07
N GLU A 172 -27.93 -21.41 -5.13
CA GLU A 172 -27.21 -21.67 -3.88
C GLU A 172 -25.73 -22.04 -4.16
N GLU A 173 -25.46 -22.92 -5.12
CA GLU A 173 -24.09 -23.28 -5.54
C GLU A 173 -23.28 -22.10 -6.11
N GLU A 174 -23.89 -21.22 -6.91
CA GLU A 174 -23.19 -20.07 -7.52
C GLU A 174 -22.85 -19.03 -6.45
N TRP A 175 -23.69 -18.91 -5.42
CA TRP A 175 -23.45 -18.04 -4.27
C TRP A 175 -22.30 -18.58 -3.40
N HIS A 176 -22.25 -19.90 -3.15
CA HIS A 176 -21.14 -20.54 -2.44
C HIS A 176 -19.80 -20.33 -3.17
N ARG A 177 -19.78 -20.47 -4.50
CA ARG A 177 -18.58 -20.21 -5.31
C ARG A 177 -18.13 -18.74 -5.25
N PHE A 178 -19.08 -17.80 -5.29
CA PHE A 178 -18.79 -16.38 -5.16
C PHE A 178 -18.20 -16.04 -3.78
N ALA A 179 -18.87 -16.47 -2.69
CA ALA A 179 -18.42 -16.22 -1.33
C ALA A 179 -17.02 -16.80 -1.07
N PHE A 180 -16.77 -18.04 -1.53
CA PHE A 180 -15.46 -18.67 -1.42
C PHE A 180 -14.38 -17.90 -2.18
N SER A 181 -14.64 -17.46 -3.42
CA SER A 181 -13.65 -16.69 -4.21
C SER A 181 -13.23 -15.39 -3.52
N VAL A 182 -14.16 -14.74 -2.82
CA VAL A 182 -13.88 -13.53 -2.04
C VAL A 182 -13.06 -13.86 -0.79
N ILE A 183 -13.38 -14.95 -0.09
CA ILE A 183 -12.64 -15.40 1.10
C ILE A 183 -11.22 -15.82 0.72
N ALA A 184 -11.05 -16.66 -0.30
CA ALA A 184 -9.74 -17.12 -0.78
C ALA A 184 -8.87 -15.95 -1.27
N LEU A 185 -9.44 -14.98 -2.00
CA LEU A 185 -8.71 -13.78 -2.42
C LEU A 185 -8.32 -12.91 -1.22
N SER A 186 -9.17 -12.82 -0.19
CA SER A 186 -8.84 -12.10 1.05
C SER A 186 -7.70 -12.75 1.80
N MET A 187 -7.70 -14.09 1.92
CA MET A 187 -6.64 -14.87 2.55
C MET A 187 -5.31 -14.74 1.78
N ALA A 188 -5.35 -14.82 0.45
CA ALA A 188 -4.16 -14.65 -0.39
C ALA A 188 -3.58 -13.22 -0.37
N SER A 189 -4.42 -12.20 -0.10
CA SER A 189 -4.00 -10.80 -0.07
C SER A 189 -3.46 -10.32 1.28
N ASP A 190 -3.45 -11.17 2.32
CA ASP A 190 -3.05 -10.82 3.70
C ASP A 190 -3.82 -9.60 4.26
N ARG A 191 -5.00 -9.33 3.68
CA ARG A 191 -5.95 -8.34 4.18
C ARG A 191 -6.94 -9.11 5.02
N VAL A 192 -6.89 -8.86 6.33
CA VAL A 192 -7.89 -9.28 7.33
C VAL A 192 -9.25 -9.27 6.66
N SER A 193 -9.80 -10.46 6.41
CA SER A 193 -11.19 -10.59 6.01
C SER A 193 -11.97 -9.82 7.05
N SER A 194 -12.74 -8.82 6.62
CA SER A 194 -13.59 -8.08 7.56
C SER A 194 -14.37 -9.12 8.34
N GLU A 195 -14.36 -9.09 9.67
CA GLU A 195 -15.06 -10.04 10.55
C GLU A 195 -16.50 -10.32 10.05
N ALA A 196 -17.14 -9.30 9.46
CA ALA A 196 -18.41 -9.37 8.76
C ALA A 196 -18.51 -10.40 7.61
N ILE A 197 -17.44 -10.65 6.85
CA ILE A 197 -17.39 -11.64 5.77
C ILE A 197 -17.32 -13.06 6.35
N LEU A 198 -16.53 -13.27 7.40
CA LEU A 198 -16.42 -14.57 8.07
C LEU A 198 -17.73 -14.91 8.80
N LEU A 199 -18.30 -13.96 9.54
CA LEU A 199 -19.61 -14.10 10.17
C LEU A 199 -20.73 -14.33 9.15
N MET A 200 -20.66 -13.68 7.99
CA MET A 200 -21.63 -13.92 6.91
C MET A 200 -21.48 -15.33 6.33
N ALA A 201 -20.25 -15.80 6.11
CA ALA A 201 -19.97 -17.13 5.60
C ALA A 201 -20.39 -18.23 6.60
N GLU A 202 -20.12 -18.02 7.88
CA GLU A 202 -20.56 -18.90 8.98
C GLU A 202 -22.09 -18.93 9.07
N SER A 203 -22.76 -17.78 9.06
CA SER A 203 -24.24 -17.69 9.10
C SER A 203 -24.94 -18.37 7.92
N ARG A 204 -24.19 -18.68 6.86
CA ARG A 204 -24.68 -19.36 5.66
C ARG A 204 -24.20 -20.81 5.57
N GLY A 205 -23.50 -21.32 6.58
CA GLY A 205 -23.00 -22.70 6.61
C GLY A 205 -21.92 -22.99 5.58
N ILE A 206 -21.16 -21.96 5.17
CA ILE A 206 -20.07 -22.10 4.19
C ILE A 206 -18.75 -22.47 4.89
N VAL A 207 -18.57 -21.92 6.09
CA VAL A 207 -17.41 -22.16 6.95
C VAL A 207 -17.86 -22.45 8.37
N GLU A 208 -17.11 -23.28 9.07
CA GLU A 208 -17.13 -23.41 10.51
C GLU A 208 -15.91 -22.65 11.06
N LEU A 209 -16.15 -21.79 12.05
CA LEU A 209 -15.11 -21.01 12.71
C LEU A 209 -14.81 -21.68 14.06
N ASP A 210 -13.58 -22.17 14.24
CA ASP A 210 -13.07 -22.64 15.54
C ASP A 210 -11.85 -21.81 15.96
N GLY A 211 -12.11 -20.76 16.73
CA GLY A 211 -11.09 -19.78 17.14
C GLY A 211 -10.52 -19.01 15.95
N ASP A 212 -9.22 -19.17 15.70
CA ASP A 212 -8.51 -18.56 14.56
C ASP A 212 -8.51 -19.48 13.31
N THR A 213 -9.16 -20.64 13.38
CA THR A 213 -9.22 -21.64 12.30
C THR A 213 -10.51 -21.47 11.51
N ILE A 214 -10.40 -21.55 10.18
CA ILE A 214 -11.52 -21.47 9.24
C ILE A 214 -11.57 -22.78 8.47
N ASP A 215 -12.59 -23.60 8.74
CA ASP A 215 -12.83 -24.86 8.05
C ASP A 215 -14.01 -24.72 7.09
N PHE A 216 -13.86 -25.15 5.83
CA PHE A 216 -14.97 -25.13 4.87
C PHE A 216 -15.87 -26.34 5.07
N THR A 217 -17.19 -26.13 5.05
CA THR A 217 -18.15 -27.23 5.25
C THR A 217 -18.10 -28.24 4.09
N PRO A 218 -18.43 -29.52 4.33
CA PRO A 218 -18.45 -30.54 3.28
C PRO A 218 -19.39 -30.19 2.11
N GLU A 219 -20.52 -29.53 2.39
CA GLU A 219 -21.44 -29.03 1.36
C GLU A 219 -20.82 -27.92 0.51
N ALA A 220 -20.12 -26.97 1.13
CA ALA A 220 -19.41 -25.91 0.41
C ALA A 220 -18.28 -26.48 -0.46
N MET A 221 -17.51 -27.43 0.09
CA MET A 221 -16.48 -28.16 -0.64
C MET A 221 -17.03 -28.91 -1.86
N LYS A 222 -18.18 -29.58 -1.69
CA LYS A 222 -18.86 -30.29 -2.78
C LYS A 222 -19.38 -29.34 -3.86
N ALA A 223 -19.93 -28.18 -3.49
CA ALA A 223 -20.42 -27.17 -4.44
C ALA A 223 -19.30 -26.54 -5.30
N MET A 224 -18.07 -26.50 -4.78
CA MET A 224 -16.90 -25.99 -5.48
C MET A 224 -16.34 -26.95 -6.53
N GLY A 225 -16.56 -28.26 -6.38
CA GLY A 225 -15.96 -29.27 -7.25
C GLY A 225 -14.42 -29.13 -7.30
N PRO A 226 -13.79 -29.22 -8.49
CA PRO A 226 -12.32 -29.23 -8.61
C PRO A 226 -11.64 -27.91 -8.20
N LEU A 227 -12.38 -26.80 -8.11
CA LEU A 227 -11.83 -25.51 -7.68
C LEU A 227 -11.52 -25.48 -6.17
N GLY A 228 -12.28 -26.23 -5.36
CA GLY A 228 -12.04 -26.31 -3.92
C GLY A 228 -10.70 -26.97 -3.59
N GLU A 229 -10.39 -28.06 -4.30
CA GLU A 229 -9.12 -28.78 -4.14
C GLU A 229 -7.91 -27.95 -4.58
N ILE A 230 -8.02 -27.17 -5.66
CA ILE A 230 -6.94 -26.29 -6.14
C ILE A 230 -6.69 -25.16 -5.14
N ALA A 231 -7.74 -24.58 -4.57
CA ALA A 231 -7.62 -23.51 -3.60
C ALA A 231 -7.03 -23.98 -2.26
N LEU A 232 -7.41 -25.18 -1.79
CA LEU A 232 -6.80 -25.79 -0.61
C LEU A 232 -5.31 -26.09 -0.81
N ARG A 233 -4.91 -26.65 -1.96
CA ARG A 233 -3.48 -26.83 -2.27
C ARG A 233 -2.69 -25.52 -2.27
N ALA A 234 -3.30 -24.43 -2.76
CA ALA A 234 -2.67 -23.11 -2.75
C ALA A 234 -2.51 -22.53 -1.33
N ILE A 235 -3.40 -22.89 -0.39
CA ILE A 235 -3.35 -22.49 1.02
C ILE A 235 -2.38 -23.38 1.81
N GLU A 236 -2.37 -24.69 1.54
CA GLU A 236 -1.50 -25.69 2.18
C GLU A 236 -0.05 -25.62 1.68
N GLY A 237 0.21 -24.87 0.60
CA GLY A 237 1.55 -24.65 0.06
C GLY A 237 2.08 -25.79 -0.82
N ASP A 238 1.23 -26.76 -1.17
CA ASP A 238 1.56 -27.88 -2.04
C ASP A 238 1.47 -27.46 -3.53
N PHE A 239 2.41 -26.62 -3.95
CA PHE A 239 2.90 -26.67 -5.33
C PHE A 239 4.12 -27.58 -5.36
N GLU A 240 3.91 -28.85 -5.70
CA GLU A 240 4.98 -29.60 -6.33
C GLU A 240 5.42 -28.79 -7.56
N ASN A 241 6.69 -28.37 -7.60
CA ASN A 241 7.29 -27.77 -8.78
C ASN A 241 7.21 -28.78 -9.92
N THR A 242 6.14 -28.72 -10.71
CA THR A 242 6.12 -29.40 -12.01
C THR A 242 7.13 -28.68 -12.90
N PRO A 243 8.15 -29.38 -13.43
CA PRO A 243 9.22 -28.75 -14.18
C PRO A 243 8.80 -28.51 -15.64
N GLU A 244 7.66 -27.89 -15.88
CA GLU A 244 7.19 -27.60 -17.24
C GLU A 244 6.32 -26.34 -17.22
N GLY A 245 6.90 -25.20 -17.63
CA GLY A 245 6.10 -24.01 -17.93
C GLY A 245 6.65 -22.64 -17.51
N SER A 246 7.95 -22.39 -17.58
CA SER A 246 8.47 -21.01 -17.68
C SER A 246 9.50 -20.88 -18.80
N GLY A 247 9.14 -21.39 -19.97
CA GLY A 247 9.85 -21.13 -21.21
C GLY A 247 9.34 -19.85 -21.86
N THR A 248 9.89 -18.69 -21.50
CA THR A 248 10.16 -17.61 -22.47
C THR A 248 11.37 -16.80 -21.99
N ALA A 249 12.26 -16.50 -22.94
CA ALA A 249 13.47 -15.67 -22.83
C ALA A 249 14.78 -16.36 -22.38
N ARG A 250 15.22 -17.38 -23.12
CA ARG A 250 16.66 -17.53 -23.43
C ARG A 250 16.95 -18.40 -24.66
N GLU A 251 16.38 -18.05 -25.81
CA GLU A 251 16.88 -18.54 -27.12
C GLU A 251 17.47 -17.36 -27.90
N ALA A 252 18.72 -17.01 -27.56
CA ALA A 252 19.62 -16.23 -28.41
C ALA A 252 21.02 -16.24 -27.79
N SER A 253 21.76 -17.34 -28.00
CA SER A 253 23.23 -17.35 -28.02
C SER A 253 23.67 -18.81 -28.17
N GLY A 254 24.39 -19.08 -29.24
CA GLY A 254 24.71 -20.44 -29.69
C GLY A 254 25.64 -21.25 -28.78
N GLY A 255 25.72 -22.53 -29.12
CA GLY A 255 26.66 -23.48 -28.55
C GLY A 255 26.33 -24.89 -29.04
N GLN A 256 27.23 -25.46 -29.82
CA GLN A 256 27.14 -26.72 -30.57
C GLN A 256 26.73 -27.98 -29.78
N PRO A 257 26.29 -29.05 -30.48
CA PRO A 257 26.00 -30.35 -29.88
C PRO A 257 27.27 -31.17 -29.69
N LEU A 258 27.32 -31.97 -28.62
CA LEU A 258 28.23 -33.11 -28.53
C LEU A 258 27.45 -34.41 -28.33
N PRO A 259 27.90 -35.52 -28.94
CA PRO A 259 27.10 -36.72 -29.14
C PRO A 259 27.16 -37.71 -27.98
N SER A 260 26.19 -38.61 -28.07
CA SER A 260 25.88 -39.79 -27.30
C SER A 260 27.04 -40.76 -26.96
N ASN A 261 26.78 -41.49 -25.87
CA ASN A 261 27.16 -42.88 -25.56
C ASN A 261 28.58 -43.17 -25.04
N GLY A 262 28.60 -43.52 -23.76
CA GLY A 262 29.66 -44.24 -23.03
C GLY A 262 29.19 -44.38 -21.58
N ASP A 263 28.42 -45.41 -21.25
CA ASP A 263 28.89 -46.69 -20.69
C ASP A 263 29.19 -46.61 -19.19
N ILE A 264 28.21 -47.13 -18.44
CA ILE A 264 28.28 -47.95 -17.23
C ILE A 264 29.54 -47.83 -16.37
N GLY A 265 29.34 -47.39 -15.13
CA GLY A 265 30.32 -47.53 -14.06
C GLY A 265 29.67 -47.39 -12.68
N ASP A 266 29.54 -48.53 -12.00
CA ASP A 266 29.09 -48.72 -10.63
C ASP A 266 29.51 -47.62 -9.65
N LEU A 267 28.54 -47.03 -8.95
CA LEU A 267 28.73 -46.53 -7.59
C LEU A 267 27.46 -46.77 -6.77
N GLN A 268 27.37 -48.00 -6.26
CA GLN A 268 26.64 -48.28 -5.04
C GLN A 268 27.25 -47.48 -3.88
N HIS A 269 26.59 -46.40 -3.46
CA HIS A 269 26.58 -46.01 -2.05
C HIS A 269 25.22 -45.42 -1.74
N GLY A 270 24.32 -46.29 -1.26
CA GLY A 270 23.09 -45.88 -0.62
C GLY A 270 23.41 -45.06 0.63
N THR A 271 23.25 -43.74 0.51
CA THR A 271 22.93 -42.93 1.68
C THR A 271 21.44 -43.12 1.92
N GLN A 272 21.12 -44.03 2.82
CA GLN A 272 19.80 -44.03 3.46
C GLN A 272 19.64 -42.63 4.05
N SER A 273 18.84 -41.80 3.38
CA SER A 273 18.39 -40.55 3.98
C SER A 273 17.73 -40.93 5.29
N ALA A 274 18.32 -40.47 6.38
CA ALA A 274 17.78 -40.66 7.72
C ALA A 274 16.28 -40.32 7.70
N PRO A 275 15.42 -41.10 8.41
CA PRO A 275 14.02 -40.77 8.51
C PRO A 275 13.91 -39.32 8.98
N ARG A 276 13.30 -38.47 8.14
CA ARG A 276 13.03 -37.08 8.52
C ARG A 276 12.25 -37.14 9.83
N PRO A 277 12.68 -36.45 10.90
CA PRO A 277 11.89 -36.39 12.11
C PRO A 277 10.49 -35.90 11.72
N HIS A 278 9.46 -36.62 12.16
CA HIS A 278 8.09 -36.15 12.05
C HIS A 278 8.03 -34.71 12.58
N PRO A 279 7.36 -33.78 11.88
CA PRO A 279 7.26 -32.41 12.36
C PRO A 279 6.67 -32.47 13.76
N SER A 280 7.45 -32.07 14.77
CA SER A 280 6.94 -31.82 16.10
C SER A 280 5.75 -30.90 15.95
N GLU A 281 4.64 -31.20 16.63
CA GLU A 281 3.47 -30.33 16.63
C GLU A 281 3.91 -28.87 16.81
N PRO A 282 3.37 -27.94 16.01
CA PRO A 282 3.78 -26.56 16.08
C PRO A 282 3.59 -26.06 17.50
N LEU A 283 4.61 -25.40 18.03
CA LEU A 283 4.59 -24.89 19.40
C LEU A 283 3.38 -23.98 19.61
N SER A 284 2.91 -23.94 20.86
CA SER A 284 1.88 -22.98 21.25
C SER A 284 2.38 -21.55 21.00
N THR A 285 1.45 -20.61 20.83
CA THR A 285 1.80 -19.21 20.53
C THR A 285 2.70 -18.60 21.61
N GLU A 286 2.52 -18.97 22.88
CA GLU A 286 3.33 -18.47 23.99
C GLU A 286 4.76 -19.01 23.95
N GLU A 287 4.93 -20.31 23.66
CA GLU A 287 6.26 -20.93 23.51
C GLU A 287 6.99 -20.39 22.27
N ALA A 288 6.27 -20.20 21.17
CA ALA A 288 6.81 -19.60 19.96
C ALA A 288 7.30 -18.17 20.21
N ASP A 289 6.55 -17.37 20.97
CA ASP A 289 6.94 -16.00 21.32
C ASP A 289 8.24 -15.94 22.14
N VAL A 290 8.44 -16.87 23.07
CA VAL A 290 9.67 -16.97 23.87
C VAL A 290 10.87 -17.23 22.96
N ILE A 291 10.74 -18.18 22.03
CA ILE A 291 11.80 -18.53 21.08
C ILE A 291 12.07 -17.38 20.12
N ILE A 292 11.03 -16.74 19.59
CA ILE A 292 11.15 -15.59 18.68
C ILE A 292 11.86 -14.43 19.40
N ARG A 293 11.47 -14.12 20.65
CA ARG A 293 12.12 -13.08 21.44
C ARG A 293 13.60 -13.37 21.68
N ALA A 294 13.93 -14.59 22.09
CA ALA A 294 15.31 -15.00 22.31
C ALA A 294 16.14 -14.91 21.01
N GLY A 295 15.55 -15.31 19.88
CA GLY A 295 16.19 -15.23 18.56
C GLY A 295 16.52 -13.83 18.09
N TYR A 296 15.61 -12.87 18.28
CA TYR A 296 15.83 -11.47 17.93
C TYR A 296 16.80 -10.75 18.89
N MET A 297 16.94 -11.24 20.12
CA MET A 297 17.85 -10.68 21.14
C MET A 297 19.24 -11.35 21.15
N ALA A 298 19.45 -12.42 20.38
CA ALA A 298 20.75 -13.05 20.22
C ALA A 298 21.73 -12.13 19.47
N ASP A 299 23.03 -12.29 19.72
CA ASP A 299 24.09 -11.59 18.98
C ASP A 299 25.04 -12.62 18.33
N PRO A 300 24.99 -12.81 17.00
CA PRO A 300 24.12 -12.13 16.04
C PRO A 300 22.65 -12.61 16.11
N PRO A 301 21.68 -11.79 15.69
CA PRO A 301 20.27 -12.17 15.72
C PRO A 301 20.01 -13.34 14.78
N ALA A 302 19.20 -14.29 15.22
CA ALA A 302 18.82 -15.45 14.43
C ALA A 302 18.02 -15.02 13.18
N SER A 303 18.21 -15.72 12.07
CA SER A 303 17.45 -15.45 10.86
C SER A 303 15.96 -15.79 11.07
N VAL A 304 15.07 -15.06 10.39
CA VAL A 304 13.63 -15.34 10.43
C VAL A 304 13.31 -16.78 9.95
N SER A 305 14.12 -17.32 9.04
CA SER A 305 13.95 -18.69 8.56
C SER A 305 14.26 -19.71 9.65
N SER A 306 15.41 -19.57 10.32
CA SER A 306 15.81 -20.47 11.41
C SER A 306 14.85 -20.40 12.59
N LEU A 307 14.24 -19.23 12.86
CA LEU A 307 13.21 -19.10 13.89
C LEU A 307 11.89 -19.78 13.51
N ALA A 308 11.51 -19.74 12.23
CA ALA A 308 10.32 -20.45 11.75
C ALA A 308 10.49 -21.97 11.86
N ASP A 309 11.69 -22.47 11.55
CA ASP A 309 12.03 -23.88 11.72
C ASP A 309 12.05 -24.29 13.20
N ALA A 310 12.60 -23.43 14.07
CA ALA A 310 12.71 -23.70 15.52
C ALA A 310 11.36 -23.77 16.24
N ILE A 311 10.32 -23.10 15.74
CA ILE A 311 8.97 -23.13 16.33
C ILE A 311 8.07 -24.21 15.73
N GLY A 312 8.63 -25.12 14.92
CA GLY A 312 7.87 -26.18 14.24
C GLY A 312 6.97 -25.66 13.12
N ARG A 313 7.26 -24.46 12.57
CA ARG A 313 6.51 -23.85 11.46
C ARG A 313 7.44 -23.55 10.27
N PRO A 314 8.10 -24.56 9.70
CA PRO A 314 9.00 -24.36 8.57
C PRO A 314 8.24 -23.65 7.44
N CYS A 315 8.92 -22.77 6.71
CA CYS A 315 8.36 -21.93 5.65
C CYS A 315 7.44 -20.77 6.08
N ASN A 316 6.92 -20.71 7.32
CA ASN A 316 6.04 -19.63 7.76
C ASN A 316 6.80 -18.42 8.35
N LYS A 317 7.58 -17.75 7.49
CA LYS A 317 8.33 -16.52 7.86
C LYS A 317 7.41 -15.35 8.22
N ALA A 318 6.17 -15.36 7.73
CA ALA A 318 5.19 -14.32 8.01
C ALA A 318 4.76 -14.34 9.49
N TYR A 319 4.50 -15.53 10.04
CA TYR A 319 4.15 -15.71 11.44
C TYR A 319 5.20 -15.11 12.39
N VAL A 320 6.48 -15.44 12.19
CA VAL A 320 7.59 -14.92 13.01
C VAL A 320 7.66 -13.39 12.98
N ARG A 321 7.49 -12.76 11.79
CA ARG A 321 7.50 -11.30 11.66
C ARG A 321 6.30 -10.64 12.32
N ASN A 322 5.11 -11.23 12.18
CA ASN A 322 3.90 -10.70 12.78
C ASN A 322 3.96 -10.79 14.31
N ARG A 323 4.40 -11.92 14.87
CA ARG A 323 4.61 -12.07 16.32
C ARG A 323 5.68 -11.09 16.86
N ALA A 324 6.81 -10.94 16.17
CA ALA A 324 7.84 -9.97 16.55
C ALA A 324 7.31 -8.52 16.56
N ARG A 325 6.38 -8.18 15.65
CA ARG A 325 5.71 -6.87 15.60
C ARG A 325 4.71 -6.70 16.75
N VAL A 326 3.90 -7.72 17.03
CA VAL A 326 2.94 -7.72 18.15
C VAL A 326 3.66 -7.55 19.49
N MET A 327 4.80 -8.22 19.66
CA MET A 327 5.65 -8.08 20.85
C MET A 327 6.48 -6.79 20.87
N LYS A 328 6.39 -5.95 19.83
CA LYS A 328 7.19 -4.71 19.65
C LYS A 328 8.71 -4.94 19.71
N ILE A 329 9.17 -6.13 19.32
CA ILE A 329 10.59 -6.50 19.30
C ILE A 329 11.20 -6.06 17.96
N SER A 330 10.46 -6.20 16.86
CA SER A 330 10.84 -5.65 15.56
C SER A 330 10.34 -4.21 15.46
N ASP A 331 11.02 -3.27 16.13
CA ASP A 331 10.75 -1.85 15.94
C ASP A 331 11.32 -1.41 14.58
N PRO A 332 10.50 -0.86 13.65
CA PRO A 332 10.97 -0.30 12.40
C PRO A 332 12.07 0.75 12.57
N GLU A 333 12.11 1.48 13.70
CA GLU A 333 13.17 2.45 13.98
C GLU A 333 14.51 1.78 14.31
N ASN A 334 14.49 0.70 15.10
CA ASN A 334 15.69 -0.08 15.40
C ASN A 334 16.26 -0.77 14.15
N GLN A 335 15.39 -1.25 13.25
CA GLN A 335 15.81 -1.82 11.98
C GLN A 335 16.42 -0.76 11.04
N ARG A 336 15.85 0.45 10.99
CA ARG A 336 16.44 1.59 10.24
C ARG A 336 17.78 2.03 10.83
N SER A 337 17.88 2.07 12.16
CA SER A 337 19.11 2.43 12.86
C SER A 337 20.22 1.39 12.60
N ALA A 338 19.90 0.10 12.67
CA ALA A 338 20.84 -0.98 12.36
C ALA A 338 21.28 -0.96 10.88
N ALA A 339 20.34 -0.73 9.94
CA ALA A 339 20.67 -0.60 8.52
C ALA A 339 21.55 0.63 8.24
N SER A 340 21.29 1.75 8.91
CA SER A 340 22.09 2.98 8.82
C SER A 340 23.50 2.77 9.40
N ALA A 341 23.63 2.09 10.54
CA ALA A 341 24.91 1.76 11.15
C ALA A 341 25.74 0.82 10.25
N PHE A 342 25.10 -0.20 9.66
CA PHE A 342 25.77 -1.10 8.72
C PHE A 342 26.24 -0.39 7.44
N ALA A 343 25.40 0.48 6.86
CA ALA A 343 25.78 1.29 5.71
C ALA A 343 26.96 2.23 6.04
N THR A 344 26.97 2.80 7.25
CA THR A 344 28.08 3.63 7.74
C THR A 344 29.37 2.82 7.88
N ALA A 345 29.29 1.61 8.43
CA ALA A 345 30.45 0.71 8.56
C ALA A 345 31.02 0.27 7.21
N LEU A 346 30.16 -0.03 6.22
CA LEU A 346 30.58 -0.36 4.85
C LEU A 346 31.27 0.81 4.14
N ASN A 347 30.78 2.03 4.36
CA ASN A 347 31.41 3.23 3.80
C ASN A 347 32.77 3.51 4.46
N ALA A 348 32.87 3.29 5.78
CA ALA A 348 34.13 3.42 6.50
C ALA A 348 35.17 2.37 6.05
N SER A 349 34.76 1.12 5.82
CA SER A 349 35.66 0.07 5.33
C SER A 349 36.11 0.29 3.88
N ARG A 350 35.23 0.78 3.00
CA ARG A 350 35.63 1.21 1.64
C ARG A 350 36.67 2.33 1.67
N LYS A 351 36.44 3.35 2.51
CA LYS A 351 37.38 4.47 2.67
C LYS A 351 38.72 4.05 3.26
N ALA A 352 38.76 2.98 4.04
CA ALA A 352 39.99 2.41 4.59
C ALA A 352 40.71 1.46 3.62
N GLY A 353 40.03 0.95 2.58
CA GLY A 353 40.62 0.10 1.54
C GLY A 353 41.22 0.86 0.35
N ASP A 354 40.91 2.16 0.22
CA ASP A 354 41.45 3.08 -0.79
C ASP A 354 42.66 3.91 -0.27
N ALA A 355 43.27 3.51 0.85
CA ALA A 355 44.47 4.11 1.46
C ALA A 355 45.64 3.11 1.48
#